data_AF-U5CFR1-F1
#
_entry.id   AF-U5CFR1-F1
#
_cell.length_a   1.000
_cell.length_b   1.000
_cell.length_c   1.000
_cell.angle_alpha   90.00
_cell.angle_beta   90.00
_cell.angle_gamma   90.00
#
_symmetry.space_group_name_H-M   'P 1'
#
loop_
_entity.id
_entity.type
_entity.pdbx_description
1 polymer ?
#
loop_
_entity_poly.entity_id
_entity_poly.type
_entity_poly.pdbx_seq_one_letter_code
_entity_poly.pdbx_strand_id
1 'polypeptide(L)' 'MLILTRKIGQSIIIGEKVEVKIVSIEEGKVKLGITAPKEVTVLRKELIEVMDENIKAASVSKEAVKEIEKFIKKR' A
#
# COMPACT_ATOMS: atom_id res chain seq x y z
N MET A 1 0.30 -7.32 -17.67
CA MET A 1 1.47 -7.32 -16.76
C MET A 1 2.72 -7.25 -17.61
N LEU A 2 3.59 -6.26 -17.40
CA LEU A 2 4.89 -6.14 -18.09
C LEU A 2 5.99 -6.61 -17.14
N ILE A 3 6.87 -7.50 -17.61
CA ILE A 3 7.93 -8.11 -16.79
C ILE A 3 9.27 -7.65 -17.35
N LEU A 4 10.10 -7.05 -16.49
CA LEU A 4 11.43 -6.56 -16.85
C LEU A 4 12.45 -7.03 -15.82
N THR A 5 13.53 -7.64 -16.29
CA THR A 5 14.67 -8.01 -15.44
C THR A 5 15.71 -6.90 -15.47
N ARG A 6 16.08 -6.36 -14.30
CA ARG A 6 17.11 -5.33 -14.12
C ARG A 6 18.21 -5.81 -13.19
N LYS A 7 19.43 -5.35 -13.43
CA LYS A 7 20.59 -5.54 -12.54
C LYS A 7 20.69 -4.39 -11.53
N ILE A 8 21.51 -4.58 -10.50
CA ILE A 8 21.86 -3.53 -9.53
C ILE A 8 22.37 -2.29 -10.27
N GLY A 9 21.88 -1.12 -9.87
CA GLY A 9 22.23 0.17 -10.47
C GLY A 9 21.38 0.56 -11.68
N GLN A 10 20.61 -0.35 -12.26
CA GLN A 10 19.68 -0.02 -13.36
C GLN A 10 18.36 0.55 -12.83
N SER A 11 17.74 1.42 -13.64
CA SER A 11 16.43 2.00 -13.36
C SER A 11 15.40 1.70 -14.45
N ILE A 12 14.14 1.86 -14.07
CA ILE A 12 12.94 1.77 -14.90
C ILE A 12 12.20 3.09 -14.73
N ILE A 13 11.74 3.68 -15.83
CA ILE A 13 10.93 4.89 -15.81
C ILE A 13 9.49 4.49 -16.09
N ILE A 14 8.56 4.97 -15.26
CA ILE A 14 7.11 4.76 -15.38
C ILE A 14 6.47 6.13 -15.67
N GLY A 15 5.84 6.25 -16.84
CA GLY A 15 5.34 7.54 -17.33
C GLY A 15 6.50 8.51 -17.59
N GLU A 16 6.37 9.75 -17.14
CA GLU A 16 7.40 10.79 -17.33
C GLU A 16 8.09 11.23 -16.03
N LYS A 17 7.54 10.84 -14.87
CA LYS A 17 7.94 11.43 -13.58
C LYS A 17 8.35 10.42 -12.51
N VAL A 18 8.17 9.11 -12.74
CA VAL A 18 8.47 8.08 -11.73
C VAL A 18 9.67 7.27 -12.20
N GLU A 19 10.74 7.25 -11.42
CA GLU A 19 11.91 6.40 -11.63
C GLU A 19 12.00 5.36 -10.51
N VAL A 20 12.16 4.09 -10.87
CA VAL A 20 12.39 2.97 -9.96
C VAL A 20 13.77 2.42 -10.22
N LYS A 21 14.67 2.51 -9.25
CA LYS A 21 16.06 2.07 -9.32
C LYS A 21 16.31 0.88 -8.40
N ILE A 22 17.05 -0.13 -8.89
CA ILE A 22 17.54 -1.21 -8.04
C ILE A 22 18.80 -0.72 -7.32
N VAL A 23 18.72 -0.57 -6.00
CA VAL A 23 19.81 -0.07 -5.14
C VAL A 23 20.73 -1.21 -4.72
N SER A 24 20.17 -2.31 -4.23
CA SER A 24 20.92 -3.51 -3.87
C SER A 24 20.04 -4.75 -3.95
N ILE A 25 20.68 -5.92 -3.98
CA ILE A 25 20.03 -7.22 -3.87
C ILE A 25 20.78 -7.97 -2.78
N GLU A 26 20.07 -8.34 -1.71
CA GLU A 26 20.63 -9.01 -0.53
C GLU A 26 19.72 -10.18 -0.18
N GLU A 27 20.24 -11.42 -0.22
CA GLU A 27 19.55 -12.64 0.24
C GLU A 27 18.08 -12.77 -0.23
N GLY A 28 17.83 -12.54 -1.53
CA GLY A 28 16.49 -12.62 -2.12
C GLY A 28 15.60 -11.41 -1.89
N LYS A 29 16.06 -10.40 -1.14
CA LYS A 29 15.41 -9.09 -1.00
C LYS A 29 16.04 -8.08 -1.94
N VAL A 30 15.21 -7.23 -2.51
CA VAL A 30 15.64 -6.15 -3.43
C VAL A 30 15.38 -4.81 -2.75
N LYS A 31 16.41 -3.98 -2.62
CA LYS A 31 16.24 -2.58 -2.22
C LYS A 31 15.88 -1.77 -3.45
N LEU A 32 14.69 -1.20 -3.46
CA LEU A 32 14.19 -0.34 -4.52
C LEU A 32 14.26 1.12 -4.06
N GLY A 33 14.92 1.97 -4.85
CA GLY A 33 14.82 3.41 -4.74
C GLY A 33 13.72 3.89 -5.67
N ILE A 34 12.77 4.66 -5.16
CA ILE A 34 11.67 5.21 -5.95
C ILE A 34 11.76 6.72 -5.89
N THR A 35 11.96 7.34 -7.04
CA THR A 35 11.95 8.80 -7.20
C THR A 35 10.65 9.17 -7.90
N ALA A 36 9.80 9.92 -7.22
CA ALA A 36 8.53 10.39 -7.76
C ALA A 36 8.26 11.82 -7.26
N PRO A 37 7.52 12.64 -8.03
CA PRO A 37 7.08 13.96 -7.59
C PRO A 37 6.09 13.84 -6.41
N LYS A 38 5.96 14.92 -5.63
CA LYS A 38 5.07 14.96 -4.44
C LYS A 38 3.58 14.69 -4.74
N GLU A 39 3.16 14.91 -5.98
CA GLU A 39 1.80 14.62 -6.45
C GLU A 39 1.52 13.10 -6.53
N VAL A 40 2.55 12.26 -6.61
CA VAL A 40 2.43 10.81 -6.71
C VAL A 40 2.72 10.17 -5.35
N THR A 41 1.69 9.61 -4.73
CA THR A 41 1.83 8.88 -3.46
C THR A 41 2.45 7.51 -3.71
N VAL A 42 3.57 7.23 -3.06
CA VAL A 42 4.24 5.93 -3.08
C VAL A 42 3.97 5.22 -1.77
N LEU A 43 3.18 4.16 -1.80
CA LEU A 43 2.84 3.34 -0.64
C LEU A 43 3.25 1.89 -0.87
N ARG A 44 3.54 1.18 0.21
CA ARG A 44 3.66 -0.27 0.16
C ARG A 44 2.26 -0.88 0.10
N LYS A 45 2.12 -1.95 -0.68
CA LYS A 45 0.81 -2.53 -0.99
C LYS A 45 0.04 -2.95 0.28
N GLU A 46 0.74 -3.53 1.24
CA GLU A 46 0.16 -3.99 2.50
C GLU A 46 -0.50 -2.86 3.31
N LEU A 47 -0.04 -1.62 3.16
CA LEU A 47 -0.64 -0.47 3.84
C LEU A 47 -1.96 -0.03 3.22
N ILE A 48 -2.15 -0.28 1.92
CA ILE A 48 -3.38 0.06 1.20
C ILE A 48 -4.50 -0.87 1.65
N GLU A 49 -4.21 -2.17 1.77
CA GLU A 49 -5.18 -3.17 2.21
C GLU A 49 -5.72 -2.85 3.61
N VAL A 50 -4.83 -2.45 4.54
CA VAL A 50 -5.21 -2.01 5.89
C VAL A 50 -6.06 -0.73 5.86
N MET A 51 -5.75 0.22 4.98
CA MET A 51 -6.52 1.46 4.85
C MET A 51 -7.93 1.19 4.34
N ASP A 52 -8.08 0.32 3.33
CA ASP A 52 -9.38 -0.06 2.79
C ASP A 52 -10.24 -0.80 3.82
N GLU A 53 -9.64 -1.70 4.61
CA GLU A 53 -10.34 -2.37 5.72
C GLU A 53 -10.78 -1.38 6.80
N ASN A 54 -9.92 -0.42 7.16
CA ASN A 54 -10.26 0.62 8.13
C ASN A 54 -11.39 1.52 7.65
N ILE A 55 -11.41 1.91 6.37
CA ILE A 55 -12.50 2.71 5.79
C ILE A 55 -13.81 1.92 5.81
N LYS A 56 -13.77 0.63 5.47
CA LYS A 56 -14.96 -0.26 5.55
C LYS A 56 -15.47 -0.38 6.99
N ALA A 57 -14.58 -0.57 7.96
CA ALA A 57 -14.92 -0.66 9.37
C ALA A 57 -15.46 0.67 9.92
N ALA A 58 -14.94 1.82 9.46
CA ALA A 58 -15.42 3.15 9.87
C ALA A 58 -16.78 3.52 9.26
N SER A 59 -17.14 2.90 8.13
CA SER A 59 -18.41 3.15 7.43
C SER A 59 -19.60 2.39 8.02
N VAL A 60 -19.41 1.67 9.14
CA VAL A 60 -20.48 0.92 9.81
C VAL A 60 -21.56 1.88 10.32
N SER A 61 -22.82 1.59 10.00
CA SER A 61 -23.96 2.43 10.33
C SER A 61 -24.18 2.53 11.85
N LYS A 62 -24.69 3.67 12.30
CA LYS A 62 -25.02 3.90 13.73
C LYS A 62 -26.07 2.90 14.22
N GLU A 63 -26.93 2.38 13.36
CA GLU A 63 -27.88 1.32 13.67
C GLU A 63 -27.19 -0.01 14.02
N ALA A 64 -26.17 -0.42 13.25
CA ALA A 64 -25.41 -1.63 13.53
C ALA A 64 -24.65 -1.54 14.86
N VAL A 65 -24.10 -0.36 15.18
CA VAL A 65 -23.43 -0.11 16.48
C VAL A 65 -24.43 -0.19 17.65
N LYS A 66 -25.64 0.35 17.49
CA LYS A 66 -26.71 0.26 18.51
C LYS A 66 -27.19 -1.16 18.76
N GLU A 67 -27.17 -2.02 17.74
CA GLU A 67 -27.57 -3.42 17.89
C GLU A 67 -26.55 -4.20 18.72
N ILE A 68 -25.26 -3.96 18.48
CA ILE A 68 -24.16 -4.53 19.26
C ILE A 68 -24.21 -4.04 20.73
N GLU A 69 -24.50 -2.74 20.96
CA GLU A 69 -24.63 -2.18 22.31
C GLU A 69 -25.71 -2.90 23.13
N LYS A 70 -26.83 -3.27 22.49
CA LYS A 70 -27.91 -4.02 23.14
C LYS A 70 -27.50 -5.44 23.50
N PHE A 71 -26.68 -6.09 22.69
CA PHE A 71 -26.17 -7.43 22.99
C PHE A 71 -25.15 -7.43 24.12
N ILE A 72 -24.29 -6.40 24.20
CA ILE A 72 -23.29 -6.27 25.28
C ILE A 72 -23.94 -5.95 26.62
N LYS A 73 -24.98 -5.11 26.66
CA LYS A 73 -25.74 -4.77 27.89
C LYS A 73 -26.66 -5.88 28.41
N LYS A 74 -26.88 -6.94 27.62
CA LYS A 74 -27.76 -8.07 27.97
C LYS A 74 -27.02 -9.23 28.64
N ARG A 75 -25.72 -9.06 28.89
CA ARG A 75 -24.86 -9.94 29.68
C ARG A 75 -24.53 -9.25 31.01
#